data_AF-A0A103I5L3-F1
#
_entry.id   AF-A0A103I5L3-F1
#
_cell.length_a   1.000
_cell.length_b   1.000
_cell.length_c   1.000
_cell.angle_alpha   90.00
_cell.angle_beta   90.00
_cell.angle_gamma   90.00
#
_symmetry.space_group_name_H-M   'P 1'
#
loop_
_entity.id
_entity.type
_entity.pdbx_description
1 polymer ?
#
loop_
_entity_poly.entity_id
_entity_poly.type
_entity_poly.pdbx_seq_one_letter_code
_entity_poly.pdbx_strand_id
1 'polypeptide(L)'
;MKKTNKMGTTKRRYIGKGRRKQKGELSLVEAAGVMAAAALIALVVYMGRGYVMDRIHAMQFKSEAQYFVSGIQDATAGEIDFSSVTMLSLTQNRAFDTAGRRLNKTTGALTGLFGGAVTAAPATVTATNDAIAVTYPIPAKVCALSADSISEAYTQVKVNNTTISGPSTTFDSGTAAAACASAGATASVIMYATKGN
;
A
#
# COMPACT_ATOMS: atom_id res chain seq x y z
N MET A 1 -100.44 4.19 31.07
CA MET A 1 -100.26 5.64 31.36
C MET A 1 -98.91 6.10 30.84
N LYS A 2 -98.90 7.19 30.04
CA LYS A 2 -97.70 7.88 29.54
C LYS A 2 -96.92 8.51 30.70
N LYS A 3 -95.58 8.45 30.66
CA LYS A 3 -94.68 9.57 31.01
C LYS A 3 -93.43 9.52 30.13
N THR A 4 -93.39 10.45 29.18
CA THR A 4 -92.21 10.90 28.45
C THR A 4 -91.30 11.71 29.38
N ASN A 5 -89.98 11.53 29.29
CA ASN A 5 -89.05 12.62 29.61
C ASN A 5 -87.81 12.59 28.72
N LYS A 6 -87.45 13.79 28.23
CA LYS A 6 -86.50 14.05 27.14
C LYS A 6 -85.05 14.24 27.65
N MET A 7 -84.15 13.97 26.70
CA MET A 7 -82.88 14.66 26.42
C MET A 7 -81.69 14.58 27.39
N GLY A 8 -80.58 14.11 26.82
CA GLY A 8 -79.23 14.32 27.32
C GLY A 8 -78.21 13.68 26.38
N THR A 9 -78.09 14.16 25.14
CA THR A 9 -77.02 13.75 24.23
C THR A 9 -75.68 14.34 24.71
N THR A 10 -74.99 13.59 25.57
CA THR A 10 -73.63 13.91 25.99
C THR A 10 -72.67 13.69 24.82
N LYS A 11 -72.37 14.77 24.08
CA LYS A 11 -71.24 14.81 23.13
C LYS A 11 -69.94 14.53 23.89
N ARG A 12 -69.42 13.30 23.81
CA ARG A 12 -68.04 13.00 24.24
C ARG A 12 -67.09 13.77 23.34
N ARG A 13 -66.35 14.70 23.95
CA ARG A 13 -65.28 15.47 23.30
C ARG A 13 -64.29 14.49 22.70
N TYR A 14 -64.06 14.60 21.39
CA TYR A 14 -62.89 14.05 20.73
C TYR A 14 -61.67 14.69 21.41
N ILE A 15 -61.00 13.94 22.30
CA ILE A 15 -59.65 14.28 22.71
C ILE A 15 -58.79 13.93 21.50
N GLY A 16 -58.64 14.90 20.59
CA GLY A 16 -57.56 14.87 19.65
C GLY A 16 -56.28 14.70 20.46
N LYS A 17 -55.64 13.53 20.35
CA LYS A 17 -54.23 13.41 20.65
C LYS A 17 -53.54 14.36 19.69
N GLY A 18 -53.37 15.61 20.13
CA GLY A 18 -52.43 16.52 19.52
C GLY A 18 -51.10 15.78 19.54
N ARG A 19 -50.70 15.24 18.39
CA ARG A 19 -49.30 14.95 18.12
C ARG A 19 -48.61 16.30 18.25
N ARG A 20 -48.19 16.64 19.47
CA ARG A 20 -47.15 17.63 19.70
C ARG A 20 -45.98 17.11 18.90
N LYS A 21 -45.78 17.65 17.70
CA LYS A 21 -44.49 17.61 17.05
C LYS A 21 -43.55 18.30 18.03
N GLN A 22 -42.82 17.51 18.83
CA GLN A 22 -41.69 17.99 19.62
C GLN A 22 -40.67 18.49 18.60
N LYS A 23 -40.80 19.76 18.22
CA LYS A 23 -39.79 20.47 17.48
C LYS A 23 -38.72 20.86 18.49
N GLY A 24 -37.57 20.19 18.40
CA GLY A 24 -36.32 20.92 18.26
C GLY A 24 -35.66 21.46 19.52
N GLU A 25 -35.53 20.66 20.58
CA GLU A 25 -34.43 20.84 21.53
C GLU A 25 -33.82 19.45 21.76
N LEU A 26 -32.93 19.03 20.86
CA LEU A 26 -31.97 17.97 21.20
C LEU A 26 -31.29 18.45 22.48
N SER A 27 -31.50 17.71 23.56
CA SER A 27 -30.87 18.01 24.85
C SER A 27 -29.37 18.20 24.61
N LEU A 28 -28.76 19.22 25.23
CA LEU A 28 -27.33 19.52 25.14
C LEU A 28 -26.47 18.27 25.39
N VAL A 29 -26.98 17.33 26.19
CA VAL A 29 -26.39 16.03 26.49
C VAL A 29 -26.46 15.05 25.31
N GLU A 30 -27.57 15.01 24.57
CA GLU A 30 -27.69 14.18 23.36
C GLU A 30 -26.82 14.74 22.22
N ALA A 31 -26.80 16.06 22.05
CA ALA A 31 -25.91 16.71 21.08
C ALA A 31 -24.43 16.46 21.43
N ALA A 32 -24.06 16.53 22.70
CA ALA A 32 -22.70 16.22 23.17
C ALA A 32 -22.35 14.73 22.94
N GLY A 33 -23.28 13.81 23.20
CA GLY A 33 -23.09 12.37 22.94
C GLY A 33 -22.88 12.06 21.45
N VAL A 34 -23.68 12.67 20.57
CA VAL A 34 -23.54 12.50 19.11
C VAL A 34 -22.24 13.10 18.60
N MET A 35 -21.84 14.27 19.11
CA MET A 35 -20.57 14.90 18.72
C MET A 35 -19.36 14.12 19.22
N ALA A 36 -19.41 13.55 20.43
CA ALA A 36 -18.36 12.65 20.94
C ALA A 36 -18.25 11.36 20.11
N ALA A 37 -19.38 10.75 19.76
CA ALA A 37 -19.39 9.57 18.88
C ALA A 37 -18.84 9.90 17.48
N ALA A 38 -19.25 11.03 16.90
CA ALA A 38 -18.76 11.49 15.61
C ALA A 38 -17.25 11.80 15.64
N ALA A 39 -16.75 12.41 16.72
CA ALA A 39 -15.33 12.67 16.90
C ALA A 39 -14.51 11.37 17.00
N LEU A 40 -15.00 10.35 17.74
CA LEU A 40 -14.35 9.04 17.81
C LEU A 40 -14.33 8.33 16.47
N ILE A 41 -15.43 8.35 15.71
CA ILE A 41 -15.49 7.77 14.37
C ILE A 41 -14.52 8.49 13.44
N ALA A 42 -14.47 9.83 13.48
CA ALA A 42 -13.52 10.62 12.68
C ALA A 42 -12.07 10.28 13.03
N LEU A 43 -11.76 10.04 14.31
CA LEU A 43 -10.43 9.65 14.78
C LEU A 43 -10.03 8.26 14.28
N VAL A 44 -10.96 7.29 14.32
CA VAL A 44 -10.75 5.94 13.77
C VAL A 44 -10.52 5.98 12.26
N VAL A 45 -11.33 6.74 11.52
CA VAL A 45 -11.18 6.91 10.07
C VAL A 45 -9.84 7.60 9.74
N TYR A 46 -9.45 8.60 10.52
CA TYR A 46 -8.18 9.30 10.36
C TYR A 46 -6.99 8.36 10.58
N MET A 47 -7.02 7.52 11.62
CA MET A 47 -5.99 6.51 11.87
C MET A 47 -5.97 5.41 10.81
N GLY A 48 -7.13 4.99 10.30
CA GLY A 48 -7.24 3.96 9.24
C GLY A 48 -6.76 4.42 7.87
N ARG A 49 -6.78 5.74 7.60
CA ARG A 49 -6.38 6.30 6.29
C ARG A 49 -4.93 5.98 5.93
N GLY A 50 -4.02 6.02 6.90
CA GLY A 50 -2.60 5.69 6.67
C GLY A 50 -2.42 4.26 6.18
N TYR A 51 -3.07 3.30 6.85
CA TYR A 51 -2.97 1.88 6.51
C TYR A 51 -3.50 1.56 5.10
N VAL A 52 -4.62 2.19 4.69
CA VAL A 52 -5.17 1.99 3.35
C VAL A 52 -4.25 2.55 2.28
N MET A 53 -3.67 3.74 2.50
CA MET A 53 -2.72 4.34 1.57
C MET A 53 -1.43 3.51 1.46
N ASP A 54 -0.90 3.03 2.58
CA ASP A 54 0.27 2.14 2.59
C ASP A 54 0.02 0.85 1.80
N ARG A 55 -1.20 0.31 1.86
CA ARG A 55 -1.59 -0.89 1.11
C ARG A 55 -1.71 -0.63 -0.40
N ILE A 56 -2.25 0.52 -0.79
CA ILE A 56 -2.30 0.94 -2.20
C ILE A 56 -0.88 1.13 -2.73
N HIS A 57 -0.04 1.86 -2.00
CA HIS A 57 1.36 2.06 -2.37
C HIS A 57 2.14 0.74 -2.43
N ALA A 58 1.87 -0.19 -1.53
CA ALA A 58 2.44 -1.53 -1.59
C ALA A 58 1.99 -2.28 -2.85
N MET A 59 0.71 -2.20 -3.25
CA MET A 59 0.26 -2.82 -4.50
C MET A 59 0.93 -2.20 -5.74
N GLN A 60 1.09 -0.88 -5.77
CA GLN A 60 1.79 -0.19 -6.86
C GLN A 60 3.26 -0.62 -6.94
N PHE A 61 3.95 -0.66 -5.80
CA PHE A 61 5.34 -1.09 -5.73
C PHE A 61 5.49 -2.57 -6.15
N LYS A 62 4.62 -3.46 -5.66
CA LYS A 62 4.62 -4.88 -6.05
C LYS A 62 4.52 -5.05 -7.57
N SER A 63 3.55 -4.36 -8.18
CA SER A 63 3.33 -4.43 -9.62
C SER A 63 4.55 -3.88 -10.39
N GLU A 64 5.10 -2.74 -9.97
CA GLU A 64 6.30 -2.18 -10.61
C GLU A 64 7.51 -3.13 -10.49
N ALA A 65 7.74 -3.70 -9.30
CA ALA A 65 8.82 -4.66 -9.07
C ALA A 65 8.67 -5.92 -9.95
N GLN A 66 7.45 -6.45 -10.08
CA GLN A 66 7.19 -7.57 -11.00
C GLN A 66 7.46 -7.22 -12.46
N TYR A 67 7.15 -6.00 -12.90
CA TYR A 67 7.48 -5.57 -14.26
C TYR A 67 8.97 -5.28 -14.44
N PHE A 68 9.68 -4.88 -13.39
CA PHE A 68 11.13 -4.65 -13.46
C PHE A 68 11.89 -5.94 -13.63
N VAL A 69 11.54 -7.01 -12.91
CA VAL A 69 12.23 -8.31 -13.09
C VAL A 69 12.06 -8.83 -14.50
N SER A 70 10.84 -8.86 -15.04
CA SER A 70 10.60 -9.32 -16.41
C SER A 70 11.24 -8.40 -17.45
N GLY A 71 11.14 -7.08 -17.26
CA GLY A 71 11.80 -6.11 -18.15
C GLY A 71 13.32 -6.24 -18.15
N ILE A 72 13.95 -6.53 -17.01
CA ILE A 72 15.40 -6.79 -16.92
C ILE A 72 15.75 -8.10 -17.62
N GLN A 73 14.98 -9.16 -17.41
CA GLN A 73 15.20 -10.45 -18.06
C GLN A 73 15.11 -10.32 -19.59
N ASP A 74 14.09 -9.63 -20.10
CA ASP A 74 13.93 -9.38 -21.54
C ASP A 74 15.08 -8.51 -22.09
N ALA A 75 15.45 -7.44 -21.37
CA ALA A 75 16.50 -6.52 -21.77
C ALA A 75 17.91 -7.14 -21.77
N THR A 76 18.09 -8.26 -21.07
CA THR A 76 19.39 -8.93 -20.89
C THR A 76 19.40 -10.36 -21.42
N ALA A 77 18.34 -10.79 -22.13
CA ALA A 77 18.19 -12.15 -22.63
C ALA A 77 19.34 -12.60 -23.56
N GLY A 78 19.94 -11.65 -24.29
CA GLY A 78 21.08 -11.92 -25.18
C GLY A 78 22.46 -11.83 -24.54
N GLU A 79 22.55 -11.33 -23.30
CA GLU A 79 23.83 -11.22 -22.59
C GLU A 79 24.31 -12.60 -22.14
N ILE A 80 25.61 -12.81 -21.94
CA ILE A 80 26.15 -14.08 -21.39
C ILE A 80 26.35 -13.94 -19.88
N ASP A 81 26.91 -12.82 -19.44
CA ASP A 81 26.96 -12.35 -18.07
C ASP A 81 26.46 -10.91 -17.99
N PHE A 82 26.29 -10.36 -16.79
CA PHE A 82 25.81 -8.98 -16.65
C PHE A 82 26.93 -7.96 -16.50
N SER A 83 28.20 -8.30 -16.71
CA SER A 83 29.34 -7.43 -16.39
C SER A 83 29.34 -6.09 -17.14
N SER A 84 28.80 -6.06 -18.36
CA SER A 84 28.67 -4.90 -19.23
C SER A 84 27.37 -4.12 -19.04
N VAL A 85 26.43 -4.68 -18.27
CA VAL A 85 25.08 -4.12 -18.12
C VAL A 85 25.13 -2.90 -17.22
N THR A 86 24.57 -1.80 -17.68
CA THR A 86 24.49 -0.55 -16.94
C THR A 86 23.04 -0.11 -16.81
N MET A 87 22.78 0.80 -15.86
CA MET A 87 21.46 1.40 -15.73
C MET A 87 20.97 2.05 -17.04
N LEU A 88 21.89 2.66 -17.80
CA LEU A 88 21.58 3.27 -19.09
C LEU A 88 21.20 2.22 -20.14
N SER A 89 21.94 1.12 -20.26
CA SER A 89 21.63 0.06 -21.24
C SER A 89 20.30 -0.63 -20.91
N LEU A 90 20.03 -0.92 -19.64
CA LEU A 90 18.72 -1.45 -19.19
C LEU A 90 17.58 -0.49 -19.54
N THR A 91 17.79 0.80 -19.34
CA THR A 91 16.81 1.84 -19.67
C THR A 91 16.56 1.93 -21.18
N GLN A 92 17.61 1.88 -22.00
CA GLN A 92 17.51 1.89 -23.47
C GLN A 92 16.82 0.64 -24.00
N ASN A 93 17.05 -0.50 -23.36
CA ASN A 93 16.39 -1.78 -23.65
C ASN A 93 15.00 -1.90 -22.99
N ARG A 94 14.44 -0.80 -22.48
CA ARG A 94 13.06 -0.70 -21.99
C ARG A 94 12.75 -1.52 -20.72
N ALA A 95 13.76 -1.91 -19.95
CA ALA A 95 13.58 -2.71 -18.72
C ALA A 95 12.70 -2.01 -17.65
N PHE A 96 12.65 -0.68 -17.67
CA PHE A 96 11.95 0.14 -16.67
C PHE A 96 10.83 1.01 -17.27
N ASP A 97 10.31 0.66 -18.45
CA ASP A 97 9.32 1.49 -19.17
C ASP A 97 8.03 1.74 -18.37
N THR A 98 7.69 0.85 -17.44
CA THR A 98 6.55 1.02 -16.51
C THR A 98 6.70 2.21 -15.58
N ALA A 99 7.92 2.73 -15.38
CA ALA A 99 8.15 3.95 -14.63
C ALA A 99 7.74 5.23 -15.36
N GLY A 100 7.54 5.15 -16.69
CA GLY A 100 7.06 6.25 -17.52
C GLY A 100 7.90 7.52 -17.37
N ARG A 101 7.26 8.63 -16.98
CA ARG A 101 7.92 9.94 -16.86
C ARG A 101 8.99 10.03 -15.77
N ARG A 102 9.06 9.05 -14.85
CA ARG A 102 10.08 8.99 -13.80
C ARG A 102 11.43 8.45 -14.29
N LEU A 103 11.47 7.99 -15.53
CA LEU A 103 12.66 7.45 -16.18
C LEU A 103 13.22 8.46 -17.17
N ASN A 104 14.47 8.86 -16.97
CA ASN A 104 15.22 9.63 -17.96
C ASN A 104 15.98 8.68 -18.88
N LYS A 105 15.51 8.54 -20.12
CA LYS A 105 16.11 7.61 -21.10
C LYS A 105 17.50 8.02 -21.60
N THR A 106 17.86 9.29 -21.43
CA THR A 106 19.16 9.83 -21.87
C THR A 106 20.24 9.58 -20.81
N THR A 107 19.90 9.72 -19.52
CA THR A 107 20.87 9.57 -18.42
C THR A 107 20.78 8.22 -17.71
N GLY A 108 19.70 7.46 -17.91
CA GLY A 108 19.40 6.25 -17.14
C GLY A 108 18.89 6.53 -15.72
N ALA A 109 18.70 7.80 -15.34
CA ALA A 109 18.21 8.14 -14.01
C ALA A 109 16.74 7.72 -13.84
N LEU A 110 16.47 6.91 -12.82
CA LEU A 110 15.14 6.46 -12.46
C LEU A 110 14.77 6.96 -11.06
N THR A 111 13.62 7.60 -10.95
CA THR A 111 13.01 7.96 -9.66
C THR A 111 11.92 6.96 -9.32
N GLY A 112 11.98 6.40 -8.12
CA GLY A 112 10.95 5.50 -7.59
C GLY A 112 9.64 6.21 -7.30
N LEU A 113 8.59 5.43 -7.02
CA LEU A 113 7.25 5.87 -6.62
C LEU A 113 7.28 6.78 -5.39
N PHE A 114 8.30 6.61 -4.54
CA PHE A 114 8.47 7.34 -3.29
C PHE A 114 9.51 8.47 -3.37
N GLY A 115 9.93 8.84 -4.58
CA GLY A 115 10.81 9.99 -4.82
C GLY A 115 12.31 9.72 -4.64
N GLY A 116 12.71 8.54 -4.16
CA GLY A 116 14.13 8.16 -4.08
C GLY A 116 14.68 7.64 -5.41
N ALA A 117 16.00 7.69 -5.58
CA ALA A 117 16.67 7.16 -6.77
C ALA A 117 16.64 5.63 -6.75
N VAL A 118 16.23 5.03 -7.87
CA VAL A 118 16.31 3.59 -8.10
C VAL A 118 17.52 3.34 -8.99
N THR A 119 18.37 2.41 -8.58
CA THR A 119 19.57 2.05 -9.33
C THR A 119 19.56 0.57 -9.65
N ALA A 120 20.13 0.20 -10.79
CA ALA A 120 20.36 -1.19 -11.17
C ALA A 120 21.81 -1.34 -11.61
N ALA A 121 22.49 -2.34 -11.06
CA ALA A 121 23.88 -2.64 -11.37
C ALA A 121 24.13 -4.15 -11.37
N PRO A 122 25.16 -4.61 -12.09
CA PRO A 122 25.58 -6.01 -12.03
C PRO A 122 25.95 -6.41 -10.61
N ALA A 123 25.58 -7.62 -10.24
CA ALA A 123 25.82 -8.20 -8.94
C ALA A 123 25.97 -9.72 -9.04
N THR A 124 26.30 -10.32 -7.90
CA THR A 124 26.53 -11.76 -7.78
C THR A 124 25.60 -12.34 -6.72
N VAL A 125 24.88 -13.39 -7.09
CA VAL A 125 24.04 -14.23 -6.22
C VAL A 125 24.69 -15.61 -6.06
N THR A 126 25.01 -16.29 -7.16
CA THR A 126 25.63 -17.63 -7.16
C THR A 126 26.99 -17.67 -7.88
N ALA A 127 27.08 -17.01 -9.02
CA ALA A 127 28.27 -16.90 -9.87
C ALA A 127 28.55 -15.44 -10.24
N THR A 128 29.80 -15.12 -10.60
CA THR A 128 30.20 -13.73 -10.86
C THR A 128 29.33 -13.05 -11.92
N ASN A 129 28.74 -11.90 -11.59
CA ASN A 129 27.87 -11.11 -12.48
C ASN A 129 26.67 -11.89 -13.04
N ASP A 130 26.11 -12.79 -12.23
CA ASP A 130 24.95 -13.61 -12.59
C ASP A 130 23.59 -12.97 -12.23
N ALA A 131 23.60 -11.80 -11.59
CA ALA A 131 22.40 -11.05 -11.23
C ALA A 131 22.50 -9.56 -11.56
N ILE A 132 21.35 -8.92 -11.70
CA ILE A 132 21.20 -7.47 -11.65
C ILE A 132 20.58 -7.11 -10.29
N ALA A 133 21.30 -6.33 -9.48
CA ALA A 133 20.79 -5.82 -8.21
C ALA A 133 20.08 -4.48 -8.42
N VAL A 134 18.77 -4.47 -8.25
CA VAL A 134 17.93 -3.27 -8.26
C VAL A 134 17.78 -2.75 -6.84
N THR A 135 18.37 -1.59 -6.54
CA THR A 135 18.22 -0.92 -5.25
C THR A 135 17.10 0.09 -5.31
N TYR A 136 16.10 -0.07 -4.43
CA TYR A 136 14.89 0.75 -4.41
C TYR A 136 14.60 1.23 -2.98
N PRO A 137 14.69 2.54 -2.70
CA PRO A 137 14.28 3.12 -1.43
C PRO A 137 12.75 3.24 -1.35
N ILE A 138 12.13 2.58 -0.36
CA ILE A 138 10.68 2.58 -0.14
C ILE A 138 10.35 2.81 1.35
N PRO A 139 9.16 3.32 1.70
CA PRO A 139 8.73 3.43 3.09
C PRO A 139 8.74 2.07 3.80
N ALA A 140 9.15 2.04 5.08
CA ALA A 140 9.27 0.81 5.86
C ALA A 140 7.96 -0.01 5.93
N LYS A 141 6.80 0.67 5.99
CA LYS A 141 5.48 0.01 5.98
C LYS A 141 5.18 -0.65 4.64
N VAL A 142 5.53 0.01 3.54
CA VAL A 142 5.38 -0.56 2.19
C VAL A 142 6.29 -1.78 2.05
N CYS A 143 7.56 -1.68 2.48
CA CYS A 143 8.51 -2.79 2.52
C CYS A 143 7.94 -4.02 3.22
N ALA A 144 7.42 -3.86 4.43
CA ALA A 144 6.87 -4.98 5.19
C ALA A 144 5.65 -5.62 4.50
N LEU A 145 4.80 -4.81 3.85
CA LEU A 145 3.63 -5.30 3.11
C LEU A 145 3.98 -5.94 1.76
N SER A 146 5.16 -5.64 1.20
CA SER A 146 5.60 -6.12 -0.11
C SER A 146 6.65 -7.23 -0.07
N ALA A 147 7.33 -7.41 1.05
CA ALA A 147 8.49 -8.29 1.19
C ALA A 147 8.24 -9.72 0.70
N ASP A 148 7.07 -10.29 0.99
CA ASP A 148 6.67 -11.63 0.58
C ASP A 148 6.62 -11.76 -0.96
N SER A 149 5.77 -10.96 -1.61
CA SER A 149 5.61 -10.98 -3.07
C SER A 149 6.88 -10.65 -3.86
N ILE A 150 7.77 -9.79 -3.34
CA ILE A 150 9.05 -9.53 -4.01
C ILE A 150 10.04 -10.68 -3.79
N SER A 151 9.93 -11.41 -2.67
CA SER A 151 10.78 -12.57 -2.39
C SER A 151 10.41 -13.77 -3.26
N GLU A 152 9.17 -13.84 -3.73
CA GLU A 152 8.73 -14.82 -4.75
C GLU A 152 9.18 -14.43 -6.17
N ALA A 153 9.20 -13.12 -6.47
CA ALA A 153 9.46 -12.62 -7.81
C ALA A 153 10.95 -12.47 -8.17
N TYR A 154 11.85 -12.45 -7.17
CA TYR A 154 13.29 -12.24 -7.34
C TYR A 154 14.10 -13.39 -6.73
N THR A 155 15.27 -13.70 -7.32
CA THR A 155 16.11 -14.82 -6.88
C THR A 155 16.68 -14.59 -5.49
N GLN A 156 16.95 -13.33 -5.16
CA GLN A 156 17.39 -12.90 -3.84
C GLN A 156 16.84 -11.51 -3.55
N VAL A 157 16.50 -11.26 -2.29
CA VAL A 157 16.07 -9.95 -1.80
C VAL A 157 16.82 -9.62 -0.52
N LYS A 158 17.38 -8.41 -0.47
CA LYS A 158 17.95 -7.83 0.75
C LYS A 158 17.19 -6.57 1.13
N VAL A 159 17.09 -6.32 2.42
CA VAL A 159 16.51 -5.09 2.98
C VAL A 159 17.50 -4.53 3.97
N ASN A 160 17.94 -3.28 3.78
CA ASN A 160 18.94 -2.63 4.65
C ASN A 160 20.19 -3.51 4.86
N ASN A 161 20.64 -4.17 3.79
CA ASN A 161 21.77 -5.10 3.75
C ASN A 161 21.53 -6.48 4.44
N THR A 162 20.33 -6.75 4.97
CA THR A 162 19.93 -8.07 5.48
C THR A 162 19.27 -8.89 4.37
N THR A 163 19.79 -10.09 4.06
CA THR A 163 19.10 -11.03 3.14
C THR A 163 17.84 -11.56 3.80
N ILE A 164 16.69 -11.28 3.19
CA ILE A 164 15.38 -11.75 3.68
C ILE A 164 14.88 -12.96 2.87
N SER A 165 15.39 -13.15 1.67
CA SER A 165 15.13 -14.30 0.79
C SER A 165 16.31 -14.47 -0.16
N GLY A 166 16.66 -15.71 -0.50
CA GLY A 166 17.72 -16.03 -1.45
C GLY A 166 17.95 -17.54 -1.60
N PRO A 167 18.91 -17.97 -2.42
CA PRO A 167 19.14 -19.40 -2.70
C PRO A 167 19.47 -20.24 -1.44
N SER A 168 20.07 -19.61 -0.43
CA SER A 168 20.43 -20.23 0.84
C SER A 168 19.63 -19.67 2.03
N THR A 169 18.59 -18.87 1.78
CA THR A 169 17.82 -18.18 2.81
C THR A 169 16.33 -18.26 2.49
N THR A 170 15.60 -19.09 3.23
CA THR A 170 14.14 -19.15 3.14
C THR A 170 13.53 -17.86 3.67
N PHE A 171 12.50 -17.37 2.98
CA PHE A 171 11.75 -16.20 3.42
C PHE A 171 11.10 -16.41 4.80
N ASP A 172 11.28 -15.44 5.69
CA ASP A 172 10.59 -15.35 6.98
C ASP A 172 10.00 -13.95 7.16
N SER A 173 8.69 -13.90 7.38
CA SER A 173 7.94 -12.66 7.51
C SER A 173 8.37 -11.81 8.72
N GLY A 174 8.81 -12.45 9.82
CA GLY A 174 9.29 -11.75 11.01
C GLY A 174 10.63 -11.05 10.76
N THR A 175 11.56 -11.77 10.14
CA THR A 175 12.88 -11.27 9.73
C THR A 175 12.74 -10.15 8.71
N ALA A 176 11.86 -10.31 7.73
CA ALA A 176 11.57 -9.27 6.74
C ALA A 176 10.98 -8.00 7.38
N ALA A 177 10.01 -8.13 8.30
CA ALA A 177 9.44 -6.99 9.00
C ALA A 177 10.47 -6.25 9.87
N ALA A 178 11.33 -7.00 10.57
CA ALA A 178 12.42 -6.43 11.36
C ALA A 178 13.44 -5.70 10.48
N ALA A 179 13.82 -6.30 9.33
CA ALA A 179 14.73 -5.68 8.39
C ALA A 179 14.14 -4.40 7.76
N CYS A 180 12.85 -4.38 7.42
CA CYS A 180 12.18 -3.19 6.91
C CYS A 180 12.13 -2.04 7.94
N ALA A 181 12.06 -2.35 9.23
CA ALA A 181 12.01 -1.35 10.31
C ALA A 181 13.40 -0.86 10.78
N SER A 182 14.48 -1.56 10.41
CA SER A 182 15.81 -1.35 11.00
C SER A 182 16.47 -0.01 10.67
N ALA A 183 16.09 0.64 9.56
CA ALA A 183 16.64 1.91 9.11
C ALA A 183 15.68 3.11 9.27
N GLY A 184 14.63 2.97 10.09
CA GLY A 184 13.68 4.05 10.36
C GLY A 184 12.53 4.12 9.35
N ALA A 185 12.27 5.30 8.78
CA ALA A 185 11.08 5.54 7.96
C ALA A 185 11.18 4.95 6.53
N THR A 186 12.40 4.81 6.01
CA THR A 186 12.67 4.33 4.65
C THR A 186 13.58 3.11 4.73
N ALA A 187 13.21 2.04 4.03
CA ALA A 187 14.01 0.85 3.84
C ALA A 187 14.62 0.85 2.44
N SER A 188 15.89 0.47 2.33
CA SER A 188 16.54 0.21 1.05
C SER A 188 16.37 -1.27 0.69
N VAL A 189 15.54 -1.54 -0.32
CA VAL A 189 15.28 -2.91 -0.79
C VAL A 189 16.14 -3.17 -2.02
N ILE A 190 16.97 -4.19 -1.96
CA ILE A 190 17.83 -4.64 -3.05
C ILE A 190 17.26 -5.95 -3.58
N MET A 191 16.77 -5.92 -4.82
CA MET A 191 16.11 -7.04 -5.48
C MET A 191 17.03 -7.57 -6.59
N TYR A 192 17.36 -8.85 -6.55
CA TYR A 192 18.32 -9.47 -7.46
C TYR A 192 17.60 -10.27 -8.54
N ALA A 193 17.67 -9.80 -9.78
CA ALA A 193 17.10 -10.48 -10.94
C ALA A 193 18.19 -11.33 -11.63
N THR A 194 17.94 -12.62 -11.79
CA THR A 194 18.78 -13.53 -12.59
C THR A 194 18.03 -13.97 -13.86
N LYS A 195 18.74 -14.59 -14.80
CA LYS A 195 18.16 -15.02 -16.09
C LYS A 195 17.08 -16.10 -15.99
N GLY A 196 17.11 -16.92 -14.95
CA GLY A 196 16.27 -18.12 -14.83
C GLY A 196 15.24 -18.04 -13.71
N ASN A 197 14.88 -16.83 -13.29
CA ASN A 197 13.98 -16.63 -12.18
C ASN A 197 12.52 -16.96 -12.53
#